data_AF-A0A1C5IYS8-F1
#
_entry.id   AF-A0A1C5IYS8-F1
#
_cell.length_a   1.000
_cell.length_b   1.000
_cell.length_c   1.000
_cell.angle_alpha   90.00
_cell.angle_beta   90.00
_cell.angle_gamma   90.00
#
_symmetry.space_group_name_H-M   'P 1'
#
loop_
_entity.id
_entity.type
_entity.pdbx_description
1 polymer ?
#
loop_
_entity_poly.entity_id
_entity_poly.type
_entity_poly.pdbx_seq_one_letter_code
_entity_poly.pdbx_strand_id
1 'polypeptide(L)'
;MSHVNFLGIPVQGDITRRRRIVQRPLAELQPLLRALLDDEAVVEFGWQQCTPYFNDGEPCEFAVDGFWVRTTADAPDTGPEDLCVGEYEDPHPTLGWRGRKAGRQHPYTGPDELRYERARALADALTSGGFNDVLLDAFGDHALVGVRRDGITVTFYEHE
;
A
#
# COMPACT_ATOMS: atom_id res chain seq x y z
N MET A 1 -18.53 29.17 18.35
CA MET A 1 -17.11 28.78 18.41
C MET A 1 -16.99 27.72 19.50
N SER A 2 -16.55 26.49 19.19
CA SER A 2 -16.40 25.47 20.24
C SER A 2 -15.18 25.81 21.10
N HIS A 3 -15.38 26.02 22.40
CA HIS A 3 -14.26 26.22 23.33
C HIS A 3 -13.56 24.88 23.54
N VAL A 4 -12.38 24.72 22.94
CA VAL A 4 -11.50 23.58 23.24
C VAL A 4 -10.79 23.90 24.55
N ASN A 5 -10.73 22.92 25.44
CA ASN A 5 -10.09 23.03 26.73
C ASN A 5 -9.05 21.91 26.87
N PHE A 6 -7.86 22.28 27.33
CA PHE A 6 -6.79 21.33 27.64
C PHE A 6 -6.43 21.46 29.12
N LEU A 7 -6.78 20.45 29.92
CA LEU A 7 -6.49 20.39 31.36
C LEU A 7 -7.03 21.59 32.17
N GLY A 8 -8.23 22.09 31.83
CA GLY A 8 -8.82 23.27 32.45
C GLY A 8 -8.40 24.60 31.81
N ILE A 9 -7.41 24.59 30.90
CA ILE A 9 -6.89 25.80 30.24
C ILE A 9 -7.61 26.00 28.90
N PRO A 10 -8.18 27.19 28.62
CA PRO A 10 -8.83 27.46 27.34
C PRO A 10 -7.82 27.49 26.21
N VAL A 11 -8.10 26.77 25.13
CA VAL A 11 -7.30 26.80 23.90
C VAL A 11 -7.86 27.87 22.97
N GLN A 12 -6.99 28.77 22.50
CA GLN A 12 -7.32 29.89 21.62
C GLN A 12 -6.46 29.82 20.35
N GLY A 13 -7.00 30.27 19.21
CA GLY A 13 -6.31 30.29 17.91
C GLY A 13 -7.12 29.61 16.79
N ASP A 14 -6.57 29.63 15.58
CA ASP A 14 -7.10 28.88 14.44
C ASP A 14 -6.69 27.41 14.55
N ILE A 15 -7.64 26.54 14.93
CA ILE A 15 -7.38 25.12 15.17
C ILE A 15 -7.80 24.31 13.95
N THR A 16 -6.83 23.90 13.15
CA THR A 16 -7.04 22.92 12.06
C THR A 16 -7.17 21.53 12.66
N ARG A 17 -8.35 20.92 12.55
CA ARG A 17 -8.57 19.52 12.94
C ARG A 17 -8.47 18.62 11.71
N ARG A 18 -7.58 17.63 11.76
CA ARG A 18 -7.55 16.54 10.77
C ARG A 18 -8.32 15.34 11.30
N ARG A 19 -9.04 14.67 10.40
CA ARG A 19 -9.64 13.36 10.70
C ARG A 19 -8.52 12.32 10.60
N ARG A 20 -8.19 11.68 11.72
CA ARG A 20 -7.23 10.56 11.71
C ARG A 20 -7.90 9.31 11.16
N ILE A 21 -7.16 8.57 10.33
CA ILE A 21 -7.57 7.24 9.88
C ILE A 21 -7.49 6.29 11.09
N VAL A 22 -8.54 5.48 11.26
CA VAL A 22 -8.57 4.47 12.34
C VAL A 22 -7.58 3.37 11.98
N GLN A 23 -6.62 3.14 12.86
CA GLN A 23 -5.60 2.10 12.69
C GLN A 23 -6.17 0.73 13.06
N ARG A 24 -5.78 -0.29 12.28
CA ARG A 24 -6.27 -1.66 12.33
C ARG A 24 -5.15 -2.61 12.77
N PRO A 25 -5.47 -3.71 13.45
CA PRO A 25 -4.47 -4.66 13.93
C PRO A 25 -3.86 -5.49 12.79
N LEU A 26 -2.58 -5.86 12.94
CA LEU A 26 -1.84 -6.70 11.97
C LEU A 26 -2.55 -8.00 11.60
N ALA A 27 -3.32 -8.59 12.53
CA ALA A 27 -4.07 -9.82 12.29
C ALA A 27 -5.08 -9.71 11.12
N GLU A 28 -5.54 -8.51 10.79
CA GLU A 28 -6.43 -8.28 9.64
C GLU A 28 -5.69 -8.25 8.29
N LEU A 29 -4.37 -8.02 8.27
CA LEU A 29 -3.54 -8.17 7.05
C LEU A 29 -3.17 -9.62 6.77
N GLN A 30 -3.06 -10.46 7.80
CA GLN A 30 -2.64 -11.85 7.67
C GLN A 30 -3.40 -12.65 6.59
N PRO A 31 -4.74 -12.64 6.52
CA PRO A 31 -5.45 -13.40 5.48
C PRO A 31 -5.16 -12.89 4.06
N LEU A 32 -4.91 -11.58 3.89
CA LEU A 32 -4.58 -10.99 2.60
C LEU A 32 -3.17 -11.37 2.15
N LEU A 33 -2.20 -11.30 3.06
CA LEU A 33 -0.83 -11.77 2.84
C LEU A 33 -0.81 -13.26 2.47
N ARG A 34 -1.57 -14.10 3.19
CA ARG A 34 -1.66 -15.53 2.94
C ARG A 34 -2.30 -15.85 1.59
N ALA A 35 -3.33 -15.11 1.19
CA ALA A 35 -3.99 -15.31 -0.10
C ALA A 35 -3.04 -15.19 -1.30
N LEU A 36 -1.97 -14.39 -1.19
CA LEU A 36 -0.90 -14.31 -2.21
C LEU A 36 0.23 -15.31 -1.97
N LEU A 37 0.70 -15.48 -0.73
CA LEU A 37 1.77 -16.44 -0.41
C LEU A 37 1.42 -17.88 -0.80
N ASP A 38 0.14 -18.24 -0.64
CA ASP A 38 -0.38 -19.57 -0.91
C ASP A 38 -0.79 -19.77 -2.38
N ASP A 39 -0.74 -18.73 -3.22
CA ASP A 39 -1.00 -18.83 -4.67
C ASP A 39 0.27 -19.29 -5.39
N GLU A 40 0.25 -20.49 -6.00
CA GLU A 40 1.43 -21.10 -6.62
C GLU A 40 2.05 -20.26 -7.74
N ALA A 41 1.22 -19.48 -8.45
CA ALA A 41 1.67 -18.63 -9.53
C ALA A 41 2.28 -17.30 -9.04
N VAL A 42 2.13 -16.94 -7.76
CA VAL A 42 2.82 -15.78 -7.17
C VAL A 42 4.20 -16.22 -6.69
N VAL A 43 5.23 -15.50 -7.12
CA VAL A 43 6.64 -15.74 -6.75
C VAL A 43 7.02 -14.87 -5.55
N GLU A 44 6.66 -13.59 -5.62
CA GLU A 44 6.98 -12.58 -4.62
C GLU A 44 6.07 -11.37 -4.80
N PHE A 45 5.98 -10.52 -3.78
CA PHE A 45 5.31 -9.23 -3.86
C PHE A 45 5.95 -8.27 -2.85
N GLY A 46 5.68 -6.98 -2.98
CA GLY A 46 6.29 -5.99 -2.11
C GLY A 46 5.64 -4.62 -2.21
N TRP A 47 6.18 -3.68 -1.46
CA TRP A 47 5.74 -2.28 -1.44
C TRP A 47 6.87 -1.39 -0.92
N GLN A 48 6.72 -0.09 -1.12
CA GLN A 48 7.54 0.94 -0.49
C GLN A 48 6.75 1.65 0.60
N GLN A 49 7.42 2.07 1.67
CA GLN A 49 6.82 2.88 2.72
C GLN A 49 7.79 3.95 3.20
N CYS A 50 7.32 5.19 3.26
CA CYS A 50 8.12 6.29 3.77
C CYS A 50 7.26 7.47 4.27
N THR A 51 7.87 8.30 5.11
CA THR A 51 7.46 9.69 5.34
C THR A 51 8.29 10.59 4.39
N PRO A 52 7.68 11.25 3.38
CA PRO A 52 8.44 12.07 2.44
C PRO A 52 9.17 13.24 3.11
N TYR A 53 10.38 13.56 2.63
CA TYR A 53 11.20 14.65 3.18
C TYR A 53 10.76 16.05 2.75
N PHE A 54 10.10 16.20 1.59
CA PHE A 54 9.72 17.50 1.04
C PHE A 54 8.30 17.88 1.41
N ASN A 55 8.17 19.01 2.11
CA ASN A 55 6.90 19.65 2.45
C ASN A 55 6.58 20.66 1.33
N ASP A 56 5.66 20.29 0.43
CA ASP A 56 5.07 21.16 -0.61
C ASP A 56 4.04 22.17 -0.05
N GLY A 57 3.93 22.24 1.28
CA GLY A 57 2.87 22.94 2.00
C GLY A 57 1.93 22.00 2.73
N GLU A 58 1.92 20.70 2.40
CA GLU A 58 1.17 19.68 3.14
C GLU A 58 2.03 18.99 4.22
N PRO A 59 1.42 18.55 5.33
CA PRO A 59 2.12 17.73 6.32
C PRO A 59 2.70 16.47 5.70
N CYS A 60 4.00 16.25 5.92
CA CYS A 60 4.65 14.97 5.65
C CYS A 60 4.00 13.89 6.52
N GLU A 61 3.28 12.97 5.90
CA GLU A 61 2.61 11.85 6.57
C GLU A 61 3.21 10.54 6.03
N PHE A 62 3.46 9.59 6.93
CA PHE A 62 3.87 8.25 6.54
C PHE A 62 2.81 7.62 5.64
N ALA A 63 3.24 7.04 4.53
CA ALA A 63 2.38 6.32 3.61
C ALA A 63 3.07 5.07 3.07
N VAL A 64 2.23 4.15 2.60
CA VAL A 64 2.62 2.96 1.85
C VAL A 64 2.16 3.16 0.42
N ASP A 65 3.02 2.84 -0.53
CA ASP A 65 2.73 2.97 -1.95
C ASP A 65 3.50 1.92 -2.77
N GLY A 66 3.34 1.94 -4.09
CA GLY A 66 4.11 1.12 -5.02
C GLY A 66 3.99 -0.37 -4.72
N PHE A 67 2.78 -0.83 -4.38
CA PHE A 67 2.56 -2.26 -4.17
C PHE A 67 2.69 -3.00 -5.50
N TRP A 68 3.51 -4.05 -5.54
CA TRP A 68 3.83 -4.81 -6.74
C TRP A 68 3.75 -6.32 -6.50
N VAL A 69 3.49 -7.09 -7.56
CA VAL A 69 3.39 -8.57 -7.50
C VAL A 69 4.16 -9.19 -8.66
N ARG A 70 5.02 -10.17 -8.40
CA ARG A 70 5.63 -11.00 -9.45
C ARG A 70 4.95 -12.35 -9.50
N THR A 71 4.59 -12.76 -10.71
CA THR A 71 4.07 -14.09 -11.02
C THR A 71 5.13 -14.97 -11.72
N THR A 72 4.86 -16.27 -11.83
CA THR A 72 5.70 -17.22 -12.56
C THR A 72 5.72 -16.97 -14.07
N ALA A 73 4.80 -16.16 -14.59
CA ALA A 73 4.73 -15.83 -16.02
C ALA A 73 5.52 -14.57 -16.38
N ASP A 74 5.96 -13.78 -15.40
CA ASP A 74 6.71 -12.55 -15.63
C ASP A 74 8.15 -12.85 -16.07
N ALA A 75 8.72 -11.93 -16.86
CA ALA A 75 10.12 -12.06 -17.24
C ALA A 75 11.02 -11.84 -16.00
N PRO A 76 12.14 -12.58 -15.86
CA PRO A 76 13.01 -12.46 -14.68
C PRO A 76 13.62 -11.06 -14.48
N ASP A 77 13.71 -10.27 -15.56
CA ASP A 77 14.29 -8.93 -15.60
C ASP A 77 13.23 -7.80 -15.50
N THR A 78 11.94 -8.11 -15.44
CA THR A 78 10.89 -7.10 -15.21
C THR A 78 11.05 -6.48 -13.83
N GLY A 79 11.17 -5.15 -13.76
CA GLY A 79 11.33 -4.41 -12.50
C GLY A 79 10.02 -4.31 -11.69
N PRO A 80 10.08 -4.08 -10.37
CA PRO A 80 8.89 -3.86 -9.53
C PRO A 80 7.94 -2.77 -10.03
N GLU A 81 8.47 -1.72 -10.64
CA GLU A 81 7.73 -0.59 -11.23
C GLU A 81 6.78 -1.00 -12.37
N ASP A 82 7.13 -2.05 -13.12
CA ASP A 82 6.30 -2.60 -14.19
C ASP A 82 5.30 -3.65 -13.67
N LEU A 83 5.39 -3.99 -12.37
CA LEU A 83 4.61 -5.02 -11.69
C LEU A 83 3.65 -4.42 -10.64
N CYS A 84 3.46 -3.10 -10.66
CA CYS A 84 2.58 -2.40 -9.74
C CYS A 84 1.12 -2.85 -9.89
N VAL A 85 0.41 -2.89 -8.77
CA VAL A 85 -1.00 -3.27 -8.67
C VAL A 85 -1.74 -2.24 -7.84
N GLY A 86 -2.64 -1.49 -8.48
CA GLY A 86 -3.33 -0.35 -7.87
C GLY A 86 -4.55 0.09 -8.68
N GLU A 87 -5.36 1.00 -8.13
CA GLU A 87 -6.50 1.58 -8.86
C GLU A 87 -6.03 2.41 -10.07
N TYR A 88 -4.89 3.09 -9.91
CA TYR A 88 -4.32 4.03 -10.86
C TYR A 88 -3.14 3.46 -11.64
N GLU A 89 -2.84 2.17 -11.46
CA GLU A 89 -1.73 1.50 -12.12
C GLU A 89 -2.07 1.06 -13.53
N ASP A 90 -1.03 1.00 -14.34
CA ASP A 90 -1.10 0.45 -15.68
C ASP A 90 -1.42 -1.05 -15.68
N PRO A 91 -1.84 -1.61 -16.82
CA PRO A 91 -2.09 -3.04 -16.93
C PRO A 91 -0.88 -3.89 -16.57
N HIS A 92 -1.02 -4.69 -15.51
CA HIS A 92 0.01 -5.64 -15.11
C HIS A 92 0.24 -6.68 -16.23
N PRO A 93 1.50 -6.98 -16.61
CA PRO A 93 1.83 -7.82 -17.76
C PRO A 93 1.19 -9.21 -17.73
N THR A 94 1.12 -9.84 -16.56
CA THR A 94 0.66 -11.24 -16.40
C THR A 94 -0.50 -11.44 -15.43
N LEU A 95 -0.70 -10.57 -14.44
CA LEU A 95 -1.77 -10.67 -13.46
C LEU A 95 -3.15 -10.27 -14.04
N GLY A 96 -3.13 -9.46 -15.12
CA GLY A 96 -4.30 -8.84 -15.68
C GLY A 96 -4.60 -7.47 -15.05
N TRP A 97 -5.73 -6.90 -15.44
CA TRP A 97 -6.05 -5.51 -15.10
C TRP A 97 -7.55 -5.25 -15.04
N ARG A 98 -7.96 -4.44 -14.06
CA ARG A 98 -9.27 -3.80 -13.96
C ARG A 98 -9.05 -2.37 -13.46
N GLY A 99 -9.24 -1.40 -14.33
CA GLY A 99 -9.05 0.00 -13.94
C GLY A 99 -10.14 0.93 -14.44
N ARG A 100 -9.98 2.19 -14.07
CA ARG A 100 -10.83 3.28 -14.53
C ARG A 100 -10.08 4.10 -15.57
N LYS A 101 -10.61 4.19 -16.79
CA LYS A 101 -10.02 5.02 -17.86
C LYS A 101 -11.06 5.98 -18.40
N ALA A 102 -10.71 7.25 -18.53
CA ALA A 102 -11.62 8.33 -18.95
C ALA A 102 -12.95 8.35 -18.17
N GLY A 103 -12.88 8.10 -16.86
CA GLY A 103 -14.04 8.08 -15.97
C GLY A 103 -14.91 6.82 -16.02
N ARG A 104 -14.63 5.86 -16.92
CA ARG A 104 -15.36 4.60 -17.08
C ARG A 104 -14.63 3.44 -16.42
N GLN A 105 -15.39 2.58 -15.74
CA GLN A 105 -14.87 1.34 -15.19
C GLN A 105 -14.79 0.29 -16.30
N HIS A 106 -13.62 -0.34 -16.43
CA HIS A 106 -13.42 -1.41 -17.38
C HIS A 106 -13.62 -2.77 -16.70
N PRO A 107 -14.18 -3.77 -17.42
CA PRO A 107 -14.20 -5.14 -16.93
C PRO A 107 -12.77 -5.66 -16.78
N TYR A 108 -12.59 -6.64 -15.90
CA TYR A 108 -11.31 -7.32 -15.76
C TYR A 108 -10.89 -7.97 -17.09
N THR A 109 -9.60 -7.89 -17.40
CA THR A 109 -8.98 -8.62 -18.51
C THR A 109 -7.69 -9.25 -18.01
N GLY A 110 -7.56 -10.57 -18.15
CA GLY A 110 -6.36 -11.30 -17.74
C GLY A 110 -6.63 -12.79 -17.54
N PRO A 111 -5.59 -13.54 -17.14
CA PRO A 111 -5.66 -15.00 -17.06
C PRO A 111 -6.39 -15.52 -15.81
N ASP A 112 -6.48 -14.74 -14.73
CA ASP A 112 -7.02 -15.18 -13.44
C ASP A 112 -7.57 -14.00 -12.63
N GLU A 113 -8.88 -13.77 -12.74
CA GLU A 113 -9.57 -12.68 -12.05
C GLU A 113 -9.45 -12.83 -10.53
N LEU A 114 -9.50 -14.05 -10.00
CA LEU A 114 -9.47 -14.26 -8.56
C LEU A 114 -8.09 -13.93 -7.96
N ARG A 115 -6.99 -14.27 -8.67
CA ARG A 115 -5.65 -13.86 -8.26
C ARG A 115 -5.49 -12.35 -8.28
N TYR A 116 -5.99 -11.70 -9.34
CA TYR A 116 -5.98 -10.25 -9.44
C TYR A 116 -6.74 -9.58 -8.28
N GLU A 117 -7.94 -10.07 -7.95
CA GLU A 117 -8.74 -9.51 -6.85
C GLU A 117 -8.05 -9.70 -5.48
N ARG A 118 -7.34 -10.81 -5.24
CA ARG A 118 -6.54 -11.00 -4.02
C ARG A 118 -5.40 -9.99 -3.94
N ALA A 119 -4.71 -9.74 -5.05
CA ALA A 119 -3.62 -8.77 -5.12
C ALA A 119 -4.13 -7.35 -4.91
N ARG A 120 -5.25 -6.97 -5.55
CA ARG A 120 -5.90 -5.66 -5.35
C ARG A 120 -6.38 -5.48 -3.92
N ALA A 121 -6.94 -6.52 -3.29
CA ALA A 121 -7.39 -6.45 -1.91
C ALA A 121 -6.22 -6.19 -0.94
N LEU A 122 -5.05 -6.80 -1.17
CA LEU A 122 -3.85 -6.50 -0.38
C LEU A 122 -3.32 -5.09 -0.66
N ALA A 123 -3.22 -4.70 -1.94
CA ALA A 123 -2.81 -3.37 -2.34
C ALA A 123 -3.65 -2.28 -1.66
N ASP A 124 -4.98 -2.38 -1.77
CA ASP A 124 -5.92 -1.42 -1.20
C ASP A 124 -5.85 -1.41 0.34
N ALA A 125 -5.62 -2.57 0.98
CA ALA A 125 -5.44 -2.62 2.42
C ALA A 125 -4.17 -1.86 2.84
N LEU A 126 -3.03 -2.13 2.20
CA LEU A 126 -1.75 -1.51 2.51
C LEU A 126 -1.76 -0.01 2.29
N THR A 127 -2.31 0.46 1.16
CA THR A 127 -2.32 1.89 0.79
C THR A 127 -3.44 2.70 1.43
N SER A 128 -4.39 2.06 2.12
CA SER A 128 -5.53 2.75 2.78
C SER A 128 -5.14 3.68 3.93
N GLY A 129 -3.90 3.62 4.43
CA GLY A 129 -3.46 4.29 5.65
C GLY A 129 -3.96 3.64 6.94
N GLY A 130 -4.82 2.61 6.86
CA GLY A 130 -5.42 1.94 8.01
C GLY A 130 -4.49 0.97 8.74
N PHE A 131 -3.30 0.71 8.22
CA PHE A 131 -2.30 -0.19 8.81
C PHE A 131 -0.95 0.49 9.03
N ASN A 132 -0.89 1.82 8.93
CA ASN A 132 0.36 2.57 8.99
C ASN A 132 1.12 2.30 10.29
N ASP A 133 0.46 2.29 11.44
CA ASP A 133 1.11 2.05 12.73
C ASP A 133 1.78 0.66 12.76
N VAL A 134 1.07 -0.40 12.36
CA VAL A 134 1.60 -1.76 12.42
C VAL A 134 2.68 -2.03 11.37
N LEU A 135 2.61 -1.35 10.22
CA LEU A 135 3.63 -1.46 9.16
C LEU A 135 4.88 -0.68 9.52
N LEU A 136 4.73 0.50 10.13
CA LEU A 136 5.85 1.29 10.65
C LEU A 136 6.55 0.56 11.80
N ASP A 137 5.79 -0.02 12.74
CA ASP A 137 6.35 -0.83 13.84
C ASP A 137 7.10 -2.08 13.33
N ALA A 138 6.62 -2.70 12.25
CA ALA A 138 7.19 -3.94 11.73
C ALA A 138 8.41 -3.71 10.81
N PHE A 139 8.38 -2.69 9.97
CA PHE A 139 9.35 -2.51 8.88
C PHE A 139 10.12 -1.18 8.94
N GLY A 140 9.75 -0.28 9.85
CA GLY A 140 10.37 1.04 10.00
C GLY A 140 9.93 2.03 8.93
N ASP A 141 10.50 3.24 9.00
CA ASP A 141 10.34 4.26 7.97
C ASP A 141 11.39 4.06 6.86
N HIS A 142 11.16 4.59 5.66
CA HIS A 142 12.09 4.49 4.53
C HIS A 142 12.47 3.05 4.17
N ALA A 143 11.45 2.23 3.92
CA ALA A 143 11.62 0.80 3.68
C ALA A 143 11.04 0.38 2.32
N LEU A 144 11.82 -0.40 1.58
CA LEU A 144 11.35 -1.25 0.49
C LEU A 144 11.20 -2.67 1.04
N VAL A 145 9.96 -3.15 1.09
CA VAL A 145 9.60 -4.46 1.65
C VAL A 145 9.36 -5.45 0.51
N GLY A 146 10.02 -6.61 0.58
CA GLY A 146 9.82 -7.74 -0.32
C GLY A 146 9.42 -8.99 0.44
N VAL A 147 8.38 -9.67 -0.01
CA VAL A 147 7.81 -10.85 0.64
C VAL A 147 7.89 -12.06 -0.29
N ARG A 148 8.46 -13.14 0.24
CA ARG A 148 8.57 -14.46 -0.40
C ARG A 148 8.07 -15.53 0.56
N ARG A 149 7.86 -16.76 0.05
CA ARG A 149 7.42 -17.90 0.88
C ARG A 149 8.42 -18.26 1.98
N ASP A 150 9.70 -17.99 1.76
CA ASP A 150 10.80 -18.30 2.68
C ASP A 150 11.17 -17.15 3.63
N GLY A 151 10.65 -15.93 3.41
CA GLY A 151 10.92 -14.81 4.30
C GLY A 151 10.51 -13.43 3.77
N ILE A 152 10.83 -12.42 4.56
CA ILE A 152 10.62 -11.00 4.23
C ILE A 152 11.97 -10.31 4.23
N THR A 153 12.23 -9.52 3.19
CA THR A 153 13.43 -8.67 3.06
C THR A 153 13.03 -7.21 3.18
N VAL A 154 13.82 -6.44 3.92
CA VAL A 154 13.66 -4.99 4.04
C VAL A 154 14.96 -4.32 3.63
N THR A 155 14.90 -3.40 2.68
CA THR A 155 16.02 -2.54 2.29
C THR A 155 15.65 -1.08 2.45
N PHE A 156 16.65 -0.20 2.56
CA PHE A 156 16.40 1.24 2.65
C PHE A 156 15.76 1.76 1.36
N TYR A 157 14.77 2.65 1.50
CA TYR A 157 14.09 3.34 0.41
C TYR A 157 14.16 4.87 0.60
N GLU A 158 14.69 5.55 -0.40
CA GLU A 158 14.72 7.01 -0.45
C GLU A 158 13.72 7.49 -1.50
N HIS A 159 12.78 8.33 -1.08
CA HIS A 159 11.87 9.00 -2.00
C HIS A 159 12.60 10.20 -2.61
N GLU A 160 12.82 10.18 -3.93
CA GLU A 160 13.40 11.30 -4.67
C GLU A 160 12.48 12.53 -4.72
#